data_AF-A0A7T5JSI2-F1
#
_entry.id   AF-A0A7T5JSI2-F1
#
_cell.length_a   1.000
_cell.length_b   1.000
_cell.length_c   1.000
_cell.angle_alpha   90.00
_cell.angle_beta   90.00
_cell.angle_gamma   90.00
#
_symmetry.space_group_name_H-M   'P 1'
#
loop_
_entity.id
_entity.type
_entity.pdbx_description
1 polymer ?
#
loop_
_entity_poly.entity_id
_entity_poly.type
_entity_poly.pdbx_seq_one_letter_code
_entity_poly.pdbx_strand_id
1 'polypeptide(L)'
;MDLRKSWIIVVAVAALSVGCGQGTAGADASGSQPNYTTTKQMVLDILKSSDGKQAVQSMLQDPSFREQMAVSQSDITKAVQKSLESKQNKDLLAKQIQNPKFAAAFAKALQPQLVDMQKQLLKDPQYTKDLMVILKSPDYTKHINELLQTPKVRGQIMKVMSDALNTPSFRIKFEDALKKAVSQSVSQSGGQKQGQGGQAQSGSSGGSSGGSGQGA
;
A
#
# COMPACT_ATOMS: atom_id res chain seq x y z
N MET A 1 -76.00 8.50 -14.46
CA MET A 1 -76.41 9.62 -15.33
C MET A 1 -75.38 9.81 -16.47
N ASP A 2 -74.87 8.70 -17.02
CA ASP A 2 -73.58 8.70 -17.72
C ASP A 2 -73.67 8.27 -19.18
N LEU A 3 -74.79 7.65 -19.59
CA LEU A 3 -75.03 7.29 -20.99
C LEU A 3 -75.34 8.50 -21.89
N ARG A 4 -75.93 9.58 -21.34
CA ARG A 4 -76.22 10.81 -22.10
C ARG A 4 -74.97 11.69 -22.28
N LYS A 5 -74.04 11.64 -21.32
CA LYS A 5 -72.74 12.34 -21.41
C LYS A 5 -71.78 11.64 -22.38
N SER A 6 -71.82 10.30 -22.45
CA SER A 6 -71.01 9.55 -23.42
C SER A 6 -71.45 9.75 -24.86
N TRP A 7 -72.74 10.02 -25.11
CA TRP A 7 -73.26 10.30 -26.47
C TRP A 7 -72.90 11.71 -26.97
N ILE A 8 -72.81 12.69 -26.05
CA ILE A 8 -72.40 14.06 -26.37
C ILE A 8 -70.89 14.15 -26.69
N ILE A 9 -70.05 13.33 -26.04
CA ILE A 9 -68.60 13.33 -26.27
C ILE A 9 -68.21 12.66 -27.59
N VAL A 10 -68.95 11.63 -28.04
CA VAL A 10 -68.69 10.96 -29.33
C VAL A 10 -69.11 11.85 -30.52
N VAL A 11 -70.16 12.65 -30.38
CA VAL A 11 -70.59 13.60 -31.43
C VAL A 11 -69.66 14.81 -31.53
N ALA A 12 -69.05 15.24 -30.43
CA ALA A 12 -68.11 16.38 -30.42
C ALA A 12 -66.74 16.08 -31.04
N VAL A 13 -66.29 14.81 -31.03
CA VAL A 13 -65.00 14.40 -31.60
C VAL A 13 -65.09 14.05 -33.09
N ALA A 14 -66.29 13.75 -33.61
CA ALA A 14 -66.54 13.49 -35.03
C ALA A 14 -66.71 14.76 -35.90
N ALA A 15 -66.76 15.95 -35.30
CA ALA A 15 -67.03 17.21 -35.99
C ALA A 15 -65.77 18.01 -36.42
N LEU A 16 -64.56 17.47 -36.22
CA LEU A 16 -63.30 18.18 -36.50
C LEU A 16 -62.49 17.62 -37.69
N SER A 17 -63.06 16.70 -38.47
CA SER A 17 -62.37 16.06 -39.62
C SER A 17 -63.03 16.28 -40.99
N VAL A 18 -63.90 17.29 -41.15
CA VAL A 18 -64.38 17.74 -42.47
C VAL A 18 -64.13 19.24 -42.64
N GLY A 19 -62.84 19.59 -42.73
CA GLY A 19 -62.40 20.87 -43.30
C GLY A 19 -62.27 20.75 -44.82
N CYS A 20 -63.39 20.64 -45.52
CA CYS A 20 -63.44 20.77 -46.98
C CYS A 20 -63.52 22.26 -47.33
N GLY A 21 -62.35 22.89 -47.51
CA GLY A 21 -62.25 24.21 -48.11
C GLY A 21 -62.35 24.10 -49.63
N GLN A 22 -63.57 24.14 -50.16
CA GLN A 22 -63.82 24.26 -51.59
C GLN A 22 -63.65 25.73 -52.00
N GLY A 23 -62.41 26.12 -52.33
CA GLY A 23 -62.08 27.31 -53.08
C GLY A 23 -61.79 26.93 -54.53
N THR A 24 -62.82 26.85 -55.37
CA THR A 24 -62.67 26.74 -56.83
C THR A 24 -62.63 28.15 -57.43
N ALA A 25 -61.43 28.67 -57.66
CA ALA A 25 -61.11 29.62 -58.73
C ALA A 25 -59.60 29.85 -58.77
N GLY A 26 -58.97 29.51 -59.89
CA GLY A 26 -57.60 29.92 -60.18
C GLY A 26 -56.70 28.78 -60.58
N ALA A 27 -56.41 28.72 -61.88
CA ALA A 27 -55.26 28.04 -62.45
C ALA A 27 -53.97 28.39 -61.68
N ASP A 28 -53.09 27.41 -61.44
CA ASP A 28 -51.85 27.30 -62.21
C ASP A 28 -51.00 26.09 -61.79
N ALA A 29 -50.30 25.58 -62.79
CA ALA A 29 -49.00 24.91 -62.78
C ALA A 29 -48.62 23.89 -61.69
N SER A 30 -48.50 22.64 -62.17
CA SER A 30 -47.24 21.89 -62.24
C SER A 30 -46.34 21.81 -60.99
N GLY A 31 -46.14 20.57 -60.56
CA GLY A 31 -45.17 20.19 -59.56
C GLY A 31 -43.78 20.78 -59.78
N SER A 32 -43.20 21.21 -58.68
CA SER A 32 -41.76 21.26 -58.45
C SER A 32 -41.56 21.18 -56.95
N GLN A 33 -40.51 20.52 -56.52
CA GLN A 33 -40.03 20.53 -55.15
C GLN A 33 -39.15 21.77 -54.95
N PRO A 34 -39.63 22.83 -54.29
CA PRO A 34 -38.73 23.76 -53.65
C PRO A 34 -39.22 23.97 -52.22
N ASN A 35 -38.89 23.08 -51.29
CA ASN A 35 -39.05 23.40 -49.88
C ASN A 35 -38.21 22.53 -48.95
N TYR A 36 -37.75 21.34 -49.35
CA TYR A 36 -36.99 20.50 -48.41
C TYR A 36 -35.63 21.14 -48.04
N THR A 37 -34.90 21.70 -49.00
CA THR A 37 -33.61 22.37 -48.75
C THR A 37 -33.79 23.67 -47.97
N THR A 38 -34.81 24.46 -48.30
CA THR A 38 -35.12 25.74 -47.63
C THR A 38 -35.63 25.51 -46.20
N THR A 39 -36.53 24.55 -45.99
CA THR A 39 -36.99 24.16 -44.65
C THR A 39 -35.85 23.54 -43.84
N LYS A 40 -34.97 22.73 -44.45
CA LYS A 40 -33.78 22.19 -43.77
C LYS A 40 -32.83 23.31 -43.33
N GLN A 41 -32.60 24.31 -44.18
CA GLN A 41 -31.76 25.45 -43.85
C GLN A 41 -32.38 26.28 -42.71
N MET A 42 -33.69 26.54 -42.77
CA MET A 42 -34.43 27.22 -41.71
C MET A 42 -34.36 26.46 -40.38
N VAL A 43 -34.52 25.13 -40.39
CA VAL A 43 -34.38 24.29 -39.18
C VAL A 43 -32.95 24.28 -38.67
N LEU A 44 -31.95 24.24 -39.55
CA LEU A 44 -30.53 24.35 -39.18
C LEU A 44 -30.21 25.70 -38.52
N ASP A 45 -30.79 26.77 -39.03
CA ASP A 45 -30.59 28.12 -38.50
C ASP A 45 -31.32 28.30 -37.15
N ILE A 46 -32.51 27.72 -36.98
CA ILE A 46 -33.21 27.65 -35.67
C ILE A 46 -32.41 26.84 -34.66
N LEU A 47 -31.84 25.69 -35.04
CA LEU A 47 -31.00 24.90 -34.14
C LEU A 47 -29.69 25.62 -33.77
N LYS A 48 -29.17 26.47 -34.65
CA LYS A 48 -27.95 27.26 -34.41
C LYS A 48 -28.21 28.60 -33.73
N SER A 49 -29.45 29.09 -33.72
CA SER A 49 -29.84 30.35 -33.11
C SER A 49 -29.65 30.31 -31.58
N SER A 50 -29.68 31.49 -30.96
CA SER A 50 -29.69 31.62 -29.50
C SER A 50 -30.80 30.79 -28.86
N ASP A 51 -31.97 30.81 -29.48
CA ASP A 51 -33.18 30.21 -28.94
C ASP A 51 -33.13 28.69 -29.05
N GLY A 52 -32.60 28.15 -30.15
CA GLY A 52 -32.35 26.71 -30.28
C GLY A 52 -31.33 26.18 -29.27
N LYS A 53 -30.22 26.92 -29.06
CA LYS A 53 -29.23 26.57 -28.04
C LYS A 53 -29.82 26.63 -26.63
N GLN A 54 -30.62 27.65 -26.34
CA GLN A 54 -31.26 27.84 -25.04
C GLN A 54 -32.35 26.80 -24.77
N ALA A 55 -33.10 26.39 -25.80
CA ALA A 55 -34.07 25.30 -25.72
C ALA A 55 -33.37 23.96 -25.44
N VAL A 56 -32.28 23.64 -26.13
CA VAL A 56 -31.47 22.44 -25.86
C VAL A 56 -30.85 22.49 -24.46
N GLN A 57 -30.36 23.65 -24.03
CA GLN A 57 -29.81 23.83 -22.69
C GLN A 57 -30.88 23.68 -21.60
N SER A 58 -32.12 24.09 -21.87
CA SER A 58 -33.26 23.93 -20.96
C SER A 58 -33.71 22.47 -20.89
N MET A 59 -33.72 21.75 -22.02
CA MET A 59 -33.98 20.31 -22.04
C MET A 59 -32.89 19.53 -21.30
N LEU A 60 -31.61 19.90 -21.43
CA LEU A 60 -30.51 19.29 -20.67
C LEU A 60 -30.57 19.56 -19.16
N GLN A 61 -31.31 20.58 -18.73
CA GLN A 61 -31.56 20.85 -17.31
C GLN A 61 -32.73 20.02 -16.76
N ASP A 62 -33.58 19.45 -17.63
CA ASP A 62 -34.67 18.57 -17.22
C ASP A 62 -34.11 17.20 -16.75
N PRO A 63 -34.34 16.81 -15.48
CA PRO A 63 -33.89 15.52 -14.95
C PRO A 63 -34.39 14.32 -15.77
N SER A 64 -35.62 14.40 -16.27
CA SER A 64 -36.29 13.35 -17.03
C SER A 64 -35.61 13.11 -18.38
N PHE A 65 -35.16 14.20 -19.02
CA PHE A 65 -34.41 14.13 -20.26
C PHE A 65 -32.97 13.64 -20.03
N ARG A 66 -32.33 14.02 -18.91
CA ARG A 66 -30.98 13.56 -18.55
C ARG A 66 -30.92 12.06 -18.24
N GLU A 67 -31.97 11.49 -17.64
CA GLU A 67 -32.09 10.05 -17.43
C GLU A 67 -32.25 9.30 -18.76
N GLN A 68 -33.01 9.85 -19.71
CA GLN A 68 -33.19 9.26 -21.04
C GLN A 68 -31.96 9.42 -21.96
N MET A 69 -31.21 10.52 -21.79
CA MET A 69 -29.92 10.77 -22.43
C MET A 69 -28.74 10.15 -21.67
N ALA A 70 -28.98 9.42 -20.58
CA ALA A 70 -27.93 8.77 -19.82
C ALA A 70 -27.18 7.81 -20.75
N VAL A 71 -26.05 8.30 -21.23
CA VAL A 71 -25.06 7.62 -22.06
C VAL A 71 -24.87 6.22 -21.49
N SER A 72 -24.81 5.21 -22.38
CA SER A 72 -24.75 3.80 -21.98
C SER A 72 -23.75 3.62 -20.82
N GLN A 73 -24.11 2.83 -19.80
CA GLN A 73 -23.24 2.59 -18.63
C GLN A 73 -21.81 2.18 -19.07
N SER A 74 -21.69 1.50 -20.21
CA SER A 74 -20.42 1.16 -20.85
C SER A 74 -19.60 2.36 -21.32
N ASP A 75 -20.24 3.36 -21.91
CA ASP A 75 -19.54 4.57 -22.39
C ASP A 75 -19.16 5.48 -21.23
N ILE A 76 -20.00 5.57 -20.19
CA ILE A 76 -19.64 6.24 -18.93
C ILE A 76 -18.46 5.53 -18.28
N THR A 77 -18.48 4.20 -18.16
CA THR A 77 -17.39 3.41 -17.58
C THR A 77 -16.09 3.60 -18.36
N LYS A 78 -16.14 3.52 -19.70
CA LYS A 78 -14.96 3.76 -20.56
C LYS A 78 -14.44 5.19 -20.44
N ALA A 79 -15.32 6.19 -20.37
CA ALA A 79 -14.92 7.57 -20.20
C ALA A 79 -14.28 7.80 -18.83
N VAL A 80 -14.84 7.24 -17.77
CA VAL A 80 -14.27 7.30 -16.41
C VAL A 80 -12.93 6.57 -16.34
N GLN A 81 -12.81 5.38 -16.93
CA GLN A 81 -11.56 4.64 -16.98
C GLN A 81 -10.48 5.40 -17.75
N LYS A 82 -10.79 5.89 -18.96
CA LYS A 82 -9.86 6.68 -19.77
C LYS A 82 -9.47 7.99 -19.08
N SER A 83 -10.42 8.59 -18.37
CA SER A 83 -10.18 9.77 -17.54
C SER A 83 -9.20 9.41 -16.41
N LEU A 84 -9.45 8.36 -15.63
CA LEU A 84 -8.57 7.91 -14.53
C LEU A 84 -7.17 7.51 -14.99
N GLU A 85 -7.05 6.90 -16.18
CA GLU A 85 -5.76 6.48 -16.75
C GLU A 85 -4.94 7.64 -17.35
N SER A 86 -5.58 8.79 -17.59
CA SER A 86 -4.91 9.97 -18.12
C SER A 86 -3.84 10.50 -17.15
N LYS A 87 -2.72 11.00 -17.70
CA LYS A 87 -1.61 11.53 -16.87
C LYS A 87 -2.06 12.66 -15.94
N GLN A 88 -2.91 13.57 -16.42
CA GLN A 88 -3.47 14.65 -15.60
C GLN A 88 -4.21 14.12 -14.36
N ASN A 89 -5.00 13.06 -14.51
CA ASN A 89 -5.76 12.54 -13.39
C ASN A 89 -4.94 11.66 -12.45
N LYS A 90 -3.85 11.04 -12.93
CA LYS A 90 -2.85 10.41 -12.05
C LYS A 90 -2.21 11.45 -11.12
N ASP A 91 -1.87 12.63 -11.64
CA ASP A 91 -1.32 13.72 -10.81
C ASP A 91 -2.37 14.29 -9.84
N LEU A 92 -3.62 14.45 -10.27
CA LEU A 92 -4.71 14.86 -9.38
C LEU A 92 -4.97 13.82 -8.30
N LEU A 93 -4.99 12.54 -8.64
CA LEU A 93 -5.18 11.45 -7.68
C LEU A 93 -4.00 11.36 -6.71
N ALA A 94 -2.76 11.56 -7.18
CA ALA A 94 -1.57 11.63 -6.34
C ALA A 94 -1.64 12.80 -5.35
N LYS A 95 -2.08 14.00 -5.80
CA LYS A 95 -2.32 15.15 -4.92
C LYS A 95 -3.47 14.87 -3.93
N GLN A 96 -4.51 14.18 -4.37
CA GLN A 96 -5.66 13.88 -3.51
C GLN A 96 -5.32 12.82 -2.45
N ILE A 97 -4.46 11.86 -2.76
CA ILE A 97 -3.91 10.91 -1.77
C ILE A 97 -3.10 11.62 -0.68
N GLN A 98 -2.52 12.78 -0.95
CA GLN A 98 -1.84 13.57 0.10
C GLN A 98 -2.82 14.29 1.03
N ASN A 99 -4.10 14.41 0.65
CA ASN A 99 -5.10 15.00 1.54
C ASN A 99 -5.42 14.03 2.68
N PRO A 100 -5.26 14.43 3.95
CA PRO A 100 -5.39 13.51 5.10
C PRO A 100 -6.79 12.90 5.23
N LYS A 101 -7.85 13.61 4.86
CA LYS A 101 -9.22 13.06 4.93
C LYS A 101 -9.43 11.97 3.89
N PHE A 102 -8.95 12.21 2.67
CA PHE A 102 -9.02 11.23 1.59
C PHE A 102 -8.09 10.04 1.87
N ALA A 103 -6.85 10.31 2.29
CA ALA A 103 -5.87 9.30 2.67
C ALA A 103 -6.40 8.37 3.77
N ALA A 104 -7.03 8.93 4.82
CA ALA A 104 -7.59 8.14 5.91
C ALA A 104 -8.77 7.26 5.45
N ALA A 105 -9.68 7.81 4.65
CA ALA A 105 -10.80 7.04 4.10
C ALA A 105 -10.31 5.93 3.15
N PHE A 106 -9.34 6.26 2.29
CA PHE A 106 -8.72 5.33 1.36
C PHE A 106 -7.95 4.22 2.08
N ALA A 107 -7.12 4.58 3.06
CA ALA A 107 -6.39 3.63 3.90
C ALA A 107 -7.36 2.71 4.67
N LYS A 108 -8.45 3.24 5.22
CA LYS A 108 -9.46 2.45 5.92
C LYS A 108 -10.17 1.46 4.99
N ALA A 109 -10.46 1.87 3.77
CA ALA A 109 -11.05 0.99 2.76
C ALA A 109 -10.08 -0.12 2.31
N LEU A 110 -8.79 0.19 2.18
CA LEU A 110 -7.76 -0.76 1.77
C LEU A 110 -7.23 -1.65 2.91
N GLN A 111 -7.40 -1.24 4.18
CA GLN A 111 -6.84 -1.91 5.34
C GLN A 111 -7.06 -3.44 5.36
N PRO A 112 -8.28 -3.98 5.15
CA PRO A 112 -8.48 -5.44 5.17
C PRO A 112 -7.69 -6.15 4.07
N GLN A 113 -7.74 -5.63 2.83
CA GLN A 113 -6.99 -6.19 1.71
C GLN A 113 -5.48 -6.08 1.92
N LEU A 114 -5.00 -4.96 2.49
CA LEU A 114 -3.59 -4.75 2.77
C LEU A 114 -3.08 -5.72 3.83
N VAL A 115 -3.86 -5.97 4.88
CA VAL A 115 -3.55 -6.96 5.92
C VAL A 115 -3.52 -8.37 5.33
N ASP A 116 -4.48 -8.72 4.50
CA ASP A 116 -4.53 -10.05 3.89
C ASP A 116 -3.38 -10.26 2.89
N MET A 117 -3.07 -9.25 2.09
CA MET A 117 -1.90 -9.22 1.22
C MET A 117 -0.62 -9.38 2.05
N GLN A 118 -0.45 -8.62 3.14
CA GLN A 118 0.72 -8.74 4.02
C GLN A 118 0.86 -10.14 4.61
N LYS A 119 -0.25 -10.76 5.06
CA LYS A 119 -0.26 -12.15 5.56
C LYS A 119 0.12 -13.16 4.48
N GLN A 120 -0.27 -12.91 3.24
CA GLN A 120 0.14 -13.74 2.10
C GLN A 120 1.63 -13.56 1.78
N LEU A 121 2.13 -12.32 1.76
CA LEU A 121 3.56 -12.05 1.57
C LEU A 121 4.41 -12.69 2.68
N LEU A 122 3.96 -12.70 3.93
CA LEU A 122 4.68 -13.39 5.01
C LEU A 122 4.83 -14.91 4.79
N LYS A 123 4.00 -15.51 3.95
CA LYS A 123 4.11 -16.93 3.55
C LYS A 123 4.95 -17.11 2.29
N ASP A 124 5.27 -16.02 1.59
CA ASP A 124 6.09 -16.05 0.39
C ASP A 124 7.57 -16.27 0.78
N PRO A 125 8.27 -17.26 0.18
CA PRO A 125 9.67 -17.53 0.47
C PRO A 125 10.62 -16.36 0.19
N GLN A 126 10.33 -15.55 -0.84
CA GLN A 126 11.15 -14.41 -1.21
C GLN A 126 11.02 -13.29 -0.19
N TYR A 127 9.79 -12.92 0.17
CA TYR A 127 9.55 -11.91 1.20
C TYR A 127 10.12 -12.35 2.56
N THR A 128 10.03 -13.65 2.88
CA THR A 128 10.62 -14.20 4.09
C THR A 128 12.15 -14.07 4.10
N LYS A 129 12.83 -14.29 2.96
CA LYS A 129 14.27 -14.06 2.85
C LYS A 129 14.63 -12.60 3.09
N ASP A 130 13.90 -11.68 2.48
CA ASP A 130 14.14 -10.25 2.65
C ASP A 130 13.89 -9.82 4.10
N LEU A 131 12.87 -10.38 4.75
CA LEU A 131 12.62 -10.18 6.18
C LEU A 131 13.76 -10.73 7.04
N MET A 132 14.32 -11.90 6.70
CA MET A 132 15.48 -12.45 7.41
C MET A 132 16.72 -11.58 7.28
N VAL A 133 16.91 -10.89 6.14
CA VAL A 133 18.01 -9.91 6.00
C VAL A 133 17.82 -8.76 6.99
N ILE A 134 16.59 -8.25 7.10
CA ILE A 134 16.27 -7.17 8.06
C ILE A 134 16.47 -7.65 9.51
N LEU A 135 16.06 -8.88 9.84
CA LEU A 135 16.28 -9.48 11.16
C LEU A 135 17.76 -9.73 11.48
N LYS A 136 18.62 -9.85 10.48
CA LYS A 136 20.08 -9.96 10.66
C LYS A 136 20.77 -8.60 10.66
N SER A 137 20.03 -7.50 10.55
CA SER A 137 20.60 -6.17 10.61
C SER A 137 21.33 -5.94 11.94
N PRO A 138 22.37 -5.10 11.96
CA PRO A 138 23.10 -4.77 13.18
C PRO A 138 22.19 -4.11 14.24
N ASP A 139 21.20 -3.33 13.82
CA ASP A 139 20.27 -2.66 14.73
C ASP A 139 19.33 -3.65 15.42
N TYR A 140 18.78 -4.61 14.68
CA TYR A 140 17.98 -5.67 15.30
C TYR A 140 18.84 -6.57 16.21
N THR A 141 20.09 -6.82 15.81
CA THR A 141 21.05 -7.58 16.63
C THR A 141 21.39 -6.85 17.93
N LYS A 142 21.55 -5.52 17.92
CA LYS A 142 21.71 -4.72 19.14
C LYS A 142 20.48 -4.87 20.05
N HIS A 143 19.28 -4.77 19.48
CA HIS A 143 18.04 -4.94 20.25
C HIS A 143 17.94 -6.34 20.89
N ILE A 144 18.31 -7.41 20.16
CA ILE A 144 18.40 -8.75 20.74
C ILE A 144 19.42 -8.78 21.88
N ASN A 145 20.60 -8.19 21.71
CA ASN A 145 21.62 -8.17 22.76
C ASN A 145 21.15 -7.45 24.03
N GLU A 146 20.46 -6.31 23.88
CA GLU A 146 19.84 -5.61 24.99
C GLU A 146 18.78 -6.49 25.68
N LEU A 147 17.95 -7.17 24.91
CA LEU A 147 16.93 -8.09 25.42
C LEU A 147 17.56 -9.26 26.21
N LEU A 148 18.64 -9.86 25.71
CA LEU A 148 19.38 -10.92 26.40
C LEU A 148 19.97 -10.46 27.75
N GLN A 149 20.29 -9.18 27.85
CA GLN A 149 20.81 -8.58 29.08
C GLN A 149 19.71 -8.20 30.09
N THR A 150 18.43 -8.28 29.71
CA THR A 150 17.35 -8.01 30.65
C THR A 150 17.38 -8.99 31.84
N PRO A 151 17.03 -8.56 33.06
CA PRO A 151 17.06 -9.42 34.25
C PRO A 151 16.26 -10.72 34.09
N LYS A 152 15.14 -10.67 33.35
CA LYS A 152 14.29 -11.83 33.08
C LYS A 152 15.01 -12.89 32.25
N VAL A 153 15.67 -12.48 31.16
CA VAL A 153 16.40 -13.40 30.29
C VAL A 153 17.68 -13.87 30.97
N ARG A 154 18.41 -12.98 31.67
CA ARG A 154 19.56 -13.39 32.50
C ARG A 154 19.19 -14.42 33.55
N GLY A 155 18.03 -14.28 34.21
CA GLY A 155 17.53 -15.27 35.16
C GLY A 155 17.27 -16.64 34.52
N GLN A 156 16.68 -16.67 33.32
CA GLN A 156 16.51 -17.91 32.56
C GLN A 156 17.85 -18.51 32.13
N ILE A 157 18.80 -17.70 31.67
CA ILE A 157 20.16 -18.15 31.33
C ILE A 157 20.85 -18.74 32.56
N MET A 158 20.77 -18.08 33.72
CA MET A 158 21.34 -18.60 34.97
C MET A 158 20.71 -19.91 35.40
N LYS A 159 19.40 -20.07 35.21
CA LYS A 159 18.70 -21.33 35.47
C LYS A 159 19.20 -22.43 34.54
N VAL A 160 19.26 -22.20 33.23
CA VAL A 160 19.80 -23.15 32.25
C VAL A 160 21.25 -23.51 32.56
N MET A 161 22.06 -22.53 32.98
CA MET A 161 23.45 -22.76 33.36
C MET A 161 23.54 -23.61 34.64
N SER A 162 22.70 -23.35 35.63
CA SER A 162 22.63 -24.13 36.87
C SER A 162 22.18 -25.57 36.59
N ASP A 163 21.19 -25.75 35.72
CA ASP A 163 20.73 -27.07 35.28
C ASP A 163 21.84 -27.80 34.50
N ALA A 164 22.59 -27.09 33.65
CA ALA A 164 23.74 -27.64 32.93
C ALA A 164 24.88 -28.09 33.87
N LEU A 165 25.19 -27.31 34.92
CA LEU A 165 26.16 -27.69 35.96
C LEU A 165 25.73 -28.95 36.72
N ASN A 166 24.42 -29.19 36.82
CA ASN A 166 23.86 -30.38 37.45
C ASN A 166 23.88 -31.62 36.54
N THR A 167 24.23 -31.47 35.25
CA THR A 167 24.32 -32.62 34.36
C THR A 167 25.53 -33.50 34.71
N PRO A 168 25.39 -34.84 34.75
CA PRO A 168 26.51 -35.75 35.04
C PRO A 168 27.71 -35.54 34.13
N SER A 169 27.46 -35.29 32.84
CA SER A 169 28.49 -35.04 31.84
C SER A 169 29.32 -33.78 32.13
N PHE A 170 28.68 -32.71 32.64
CA PHE A 170 29.39 -31.50 33.04
C PHE A 170 30.18 -31.73 34.33
N ARG A 171 29.57 -32.39 35.32
CA ARG A 171 30.23 -32.69 36.61
C ARG A 171 31.50 -33.52 36.43
N ILE A 172 31.46 -34.57 35.61
CA ILE A 172 32.64 -35.40 35.30
C ILE A 172 33.74 -34.54 34.67
N LYS A 173 33.41 -33.75 33.64
CA LYS A 173 34.38 -32.86 32.99
C LYS A 173 34.95 -31.80 33.93
N PHE A 174 34.12 -31.27 34.82
CA PHE A 174 34.52 -30.28 35.81
C PHE A 174 35.46 -30.89 36.86
N GLU A 175 35.13 -32.08 37.36
CA GLU A 175 36.00 -32.83 38.28
C GLU A 175 37.34 -33.19 37.64
N ASP A 176 37.35 -33.63 36.38
CA ASP A 176 38.58 -33.95 35.66
C ASP A 176 39.44 -32.70 35.41
N ALA A 177 38.81 -31.59 35.05
CA ALA A 177 39.50 -30.30 34.91
C ALA A 177 40.08 -29.83 36.25
N LEU A 178 39.34 -29.99 37.35
CA LEU A 178 39.80 -29.66 38.69
C LEU A 178 40.98 -30.53 39.12
N LYS A 179 40.89 -31.85 38.93
CA LYS A 179 41.99 -32.80 39.20
C LYS A 179 43.25 -32.43 38.41
N LYS A 180 43.11 -32.03 37.15
CA LYS A 180 44.23 -31.60 36.30
C LYS A 180 44.84 -30.27 36.75
N ALA A 181 44.02 -29.30 37.14
CA ALA A 181 44.50 -28.02 37.65
C ALA A 181 45.24 -28.17 39.00
N VAL A 182 44.73 -29.01 39.89
CA VAL A 182 45.36 -29.32 41.18
C VAL A 182 46.65 -30.10 40.99
N SER A 183 46.70 -31.08 40.07
CA SER A 183 47.95 -31.82 39.82
C SER A 183 49.02 -30.92 39.18
N GLN A 184 48.63 -29.97 38.33
CA GLN A 184 49.54 -28.96 37.78
C GLN A 184 50.05 -27.98 38.86
N SER A 185 49.18 -27.52 39.77
CA SER A 185 49.59 -26.58 40.84
C SER A 185 50.47 -27.24 41.91
N VAL A 186 50.23 -28.52 42.24
CA VAL A 186 51.06 -29.32 43.14
C VAL A 186 52.41 -29.64 42.49
N SER A 187 52.44 -29.94 41.18
CA SER A 187 53.70 -30.12 40.45
C SER A 187 54.52 -28.83 40.35
N GLN A 188 53.87 -27.66 40.34
CA GLN A 188 54.53 -26.35 40.31
C GLN A 188 54.96 -25.86 41.71
N SER A 189 54.30 -26.29 42.79
CA SER A 189 54.68 -25.95 44.18
C SER A 189 55.64 -26.95 44.84
N GLY A 190 55.85 -28.13 44.27
CA GLY A 190 56.78 -29.15 44.78
C GLY A 190 58.25 -28.96 44.38
N GLY A 191 58.57 -27.97 43.55
CA GLY A 191 59.92 -27.78 42.97
C GLY A 191 60.88 -26.89 43.76
N GLN A 192 60.49 -26.34 44.91
CA GLN A 192 61.29 -25.30 45.57
C GLN A 192 61.39 -25.50 47.09
N LYS A 193 62.07 -26.56 47.52
CA LYS A 193 62.83 -26.63 48.80
C LYS A 193 63.53 -27.98 48.97
N GLN A 194 64.75 -28.13 48.44
CA GLN A 194 65.83 -28.87 49.12
C GLN A 194 67.19 -28.57 48.49
N GLY A 195 68.14 -28.05 49.28
CA GLY A 195 69.54 -27.90 48.88
C GLY A 195 70.26 -26.66 49.41
N GLN A 196 70.33 -26.49 50.72
CA GLN A 196 71.33 -25.63 51.36
C GLN A 196 72.53 -26.50 51.77
N GLY A 197 73.73 -26.15 51.29
CA GLY A 197 75.00 -26.70 51.81
C GLY A 197 76.21 -26.57 50.87
N GLY A 198 77.10 -25.62 51.16
CA GLY A 198 78.55 -25.87 51.10
C GLY A 198 79.36 -25.41 49.86
N GLN A 199 79.74 -24.13 49.86
CA GLN A 199 81.13 -23.61 49.84
C GLN A 199 82.09 -23.77 48.63
N ALA A 200 82.84 -22.66 48.42
CA ALA A 200 84.09 -22.43 47.67
C ALA A 200 83.92 -22.00 46.19
N GLN A 201 84.01 -20.71 45.85
CA GLN A 201 85.19 -19.81 45.77
C GLN A 201 85.82 -19.80 44.37
N SER A 202 86.22 -18.59 43.95
CA SER A 202 86.82 -18.15 42.67
C SER A 202 85.77 -17.62 41.69
N GLY A 203 85.69 -16.33 41.35
CA GLY A 203 86.73 -15.30 41.33
C GLY A 203 86.87 -14.81 39.88
N SER A 204 86.90 -13.48 39.71
CA SER A 204 87.10 -12.75 38.43
C SER A 204 85.87 -12.65 37.52
N SER A 205 85.50 -11.54 36.88
CA SER A 205 85.92 -10.12 36.88
C SER A 205 85.19 -9.45 35.71
N GLY A 206 84.70 -8.22 35.90
CA GLY A 206 84.38 -7.25 34.84
C GLY A 206 82.95 -7.34 34.28
N GLY A 207 82.17 -6.27 34.15
CA GLY A 207 82.44 -4.84 34.27
C GLY A 207 81.59 -4.10 33.22
N SER A 208 80.94 -2.99 33.62
CA SER A 208 80.30 -1.95 32.77
C SER A 208 79.10 -2.38 31.91
N SER A 209 78.13 -1.53 31.55
CA SER A 209 77.76 -0.15 31.88
C SER A 209 76.55 0.18 30.97
N GLY A 210 75.61 1.00 31.46
CA GLY A 210 74.70 1.81 30.63
C GLY A 210 73.44 1.11 30.11
N GLY A 211 72.20 1.57 30.34
CA GLY A 211 71.75 2.88 30.81
C GLY A 211 71.48 3.86 29.67
N SER A 212 70.45 3.62 28.86
CA SER A 212 69.71 4.61 28.05
C SER A 212 68.50 3.89 27.42
N GLY A 213 67.27 4.40 27.35
CA GLY A 213 66.78 5.75 27.60
C GLY A 213 66.50 6.55 26.32
N GLN A 214 65.62 6.06 25.43
CA GLN A 214 64.91 6.84 24.39
C GLN A 214 63.87 5.90 23.76
N GLY A 215 62.61 6.24 23.52
CA GLY A 215 62.06 7.54 23.13
C GLY A 215 61.63 7.45 21.66
N ALA A 216 60.43 6.94 21.41
CA ALA A 216 59.58 7.16 20.23
C ALA A 216 58.17 6.63 20.54
#